data_AF-A0A1Y2D008-F1
#
_entry.id   AF-A0A1Y2D008-F1
#
_cell.length_a   1.000
_cell.length_b   1.000
_cell.length_c   1.000
_cell.angle_alpha   90.00
_cell.angle_beta   90.00
_cell.angle_gamma   90.00
#
_symmetry.space_group_name_H-M   'P 1'
#
loop_
_entity.id
_entity.type
_entity.pdbx_description
1 polymer ?
#
loop_
_entity_poly.entity_id
_entity_poly.type
_entity_poly.pdbx_seq_one_letter_code
_entity_poly.pdbx_strand_id
1 'polypeptide(L)'
;MPTAKDFDLVLNWFSCNPLSAENVTSQIDATSFLLSFVCQLAPLRLIVCALAAFFTKQDEKVTLGYYYRAVKAISRIDLRKPSIASVAAFVFIQEFCIGYLGVTFGKPYFLTALRQMSQLALDIDPDDSPWLYHLNLTQVQKEERRRIFWSMCYYHYQLLSISRDEPNVILNLSSVKPMKAIPGTSFHAAEFIPWECKILAVISKIKASFAEPPLDPFDLIASSETINLGAQVLSLAIPPQFILTTSSGELTPDEHANFVAQLSGLSARGEATGTIGITLFYNAAICILHHPKLLLLGFLPFTATFSAEQVTILSLAIDQAIAAAVEISVVCEFLLAPVAGPNSPQNLKFWGIQLFTAVSMFQGLTTLWFVACRLPLHWWISKRHSRFLMKRAMIIAQVIHQLDSGHRPNQKPFEMLQPLVRTSEAMLQEMNKMIGERDDRPSPFSEQSNLDDLIVSMKVLSVGKVEVPDSRQEPWSHLGMMGVELEGGIRWYGRFEIEWREFWNSLSLLE
;
A
#
# COMPACT_ATOMS: atom_id res chain seq x y z
N MET A 1 23.01 -15.68 -24.52
CA MET A 1 21.90 -15.52 -25.47
C MET A 1 20.62 -15.99 -24.80
N PRO A 2 19.42 -15.50 -25.20
CA PRO A 2 18.15 -16.10 -24.76
C PRO A 2 18.06 -17.57 -25.18
N THR A 3 17.44 -18.39 -24.34
CA THR A 3 17.19 -19.81 -24.65
C THR A 3 15.71 -20.06 -24.95
N ALA A 4 15.39 -21.17 -25.61
CA ALA A 4 14.00 -21.61 -25.79
C ALA A 4 13.29 -21.80 -24.43
N LYS A 5 14.01 -22.31 -23.43
CA LYS A 5 13.48 -22.45 -22.06
C LYS A 5 13.11 -21.11 -21.42
N ASP A 6 13.88 -20.06 -21.68
CA ASP A 6 13.59 -18.71 -21.19
C ASP A 6 12.25 -18.20 -21.79
N PHE A 7 12.04 -18.45 -23.08
CA PHE A 7 10.81 -18.08 -23.80
C PHE A 7 9.61 -18.89 -23.30
N ASP A 8 9.72 -20.21 -23.23
CA ASP A 8 8.64 -21.11 -22.79
C ASP A 8 8.18 -20.79 -21.37
N LEU A 9 9.12 -20.41 -20.49
CA LEU A 9 8.82 -19.99 -19.12
C LEU A 9 7.91 -18.76 -19.09
N VAL A 10 8.24 -17.73 -19.88
CA VAL A 10 7.46 -16.48 -19.92
C VAL A 10 6.13 -16.69 -20.64
N LEU A 11 6.13 -17.44 -21.75
CA LEU A 11 4.91 -17.78 -22.48
C LEU A 11 3.93 -18.53 -21.58
N ASN A 12 4.40 -19.56 -20.86
CA ASN A 12 3.58 -20.30 -19.92
C ASN A 12 3.07 -19.41 -18.79
N TRP A 13 3.90 -18.50 -18.26
CA TRP A 13 3.46 -17.57 -17.23
C TRP A 13 2.35 -16.64 -17.72
N PHE A 14 2.53 -15.98 -18.87
CA PHE A 14 1.55 -15.07 -19.44
C PHE A 14 0.25 -15.77 -19.84
N SER A 15 0.34 -17.01 -20.34
CA SER A 15 -0.83 -17.74 -20.85
C SER A 15 -1.60 -18.47 -19.76
N CYS A 16 -0.90 -19.10 -18.82
CA CYS A 16 -1.52 -19.96 -17.80
C CYS A 16 -1.75 -19.25 -16.47
N ASN A 17 -1.08 -18.12 -16.22
CA ASN A 17 -1.23 -17.34 -14.99
C ASN A 17 -1.37 -15.83 -15.29
N PRO A 18 -2.35 -15.41 -16.10
CA PRO A 18 -2.51 -14.02 -16.51
C PRO A 18 -2.65 -13.05 -15.33
N LEU A 19 -3.18 -13.52 -14.20
CA LEU A 19 -3.38 -12.71 -12.99
C LEU A 19 -2.07 -12.27 -12.34
N SER A 20 -1.10 -13.18 -12.19
CA SER A 20 0.19 -12.79 -11.63
C SER A 20 1.06 -12.06 -12.66
N ALA A 21 0.78 -12.25 -13.96
CA ALA A 21 1.44 -11.53 -15.04
C ALA A 21 0.95 -10.09 -15.23
N GLU A 22 -0.23 -9.73 -14.69
CA GLU A 22 -0.88 -8.43 -14.91
C GLU A 22 0.00 -7.23 -14.55
N ASN A 23 0.82 -7.33 -13.49
CA ASN A 23 1.76 -6.25 -13.13
C ASN A 23 2.78 -5.95 -14.24
N VAL A 24 3.16 -6.97 -15.02
CA VAL A 24 4.06 -6.82 -16.17
C VAL A 24 3.27 -6.43 -17.42
N THR A 25 2.18 -7.15 -17.72
CA THR A 25 1.42 -6.98 -18.97
C THR A 25 0.55 -5.72 -19.00
N SER A 26 0.37 -5.06 -17.85
CA SER A 26 -0.20 -3.71 -17.74
C SER A 26 0.79 -2.61 -18.13
N GLN A 27 2.09 -2.90 -18.14
CA GLN A 27 3.17 -1.95 -18.46
C GLN A 27 3.75 -2.16 -19.86
N ILE A 28 3.87 -3.41 -20.30
CA ILE A 28 4.38 -3.79 -21.63
C ILE A 28 3.36 -4.67 -22.35
N ASP A 29 3.24 -4.55 -23.68
CA ASP A 29 2.32 -5.42 -24.43
C ASP A 29 2.89 -6.85 -24.49
N ALA A 30 2.20 -7.79 -23.87
CA ALA A 30 2.62 -9.18 -23.75
C ALA A 30 2.84 -9.83 -25.13
N THR A 31 1.97 -9.52 -26.09
CA THR A 31 2.02 -10.07 -27.44
C THR A 31 3.27 -9.58 -28.17
N SER A 32 3.47 -8.25 -28.23
CA SER A 32 4.65 -7.65 -28.84
C SER A 32 5.93 -8.11 -28.17
N PHE A 33 5.94 -8.22 -26.83
CA PHE A 33 7.07 -8.70 -26.05
C PHE A 33 7.45 -10.14 -26.43
N LEU A 34 6.48 -11.06 -26.49
CA LEU A 34 6.72 -12.47 -26.85
C LEU A 34 7.18 -12.61 -28.31
N LEU A 35 6.54 -11.93 -29.25
CA LEU A 35 6.92 -11.99 -30.68
C LEU A 35 8.34 -11.50 -30.93
N SER A 36 8.81 -10.55 -30.13
CA SER A 36 10.14 -9.96 -30.25
C SER A 36 11.12 -10.41 -29.16
N PHE A 37 10.79 -11.47 -28.41
CA PHE A 37 11.49 -11.87 -27.18
C PHE A 37 13.02 -11.97 -27.32
N VAL A 38 13.50 -12.53 -28.44
CA VAL A 38 14.94 -12.66 -28.71
C VAL A 38 15.63 -11.31 -28.90
N CYS A 39 14.92 -10.35 -29.49
CA CYS A 39 15.37 -8.98 -29.76
C CYS A 39 15.16 -8.02 -28.58
N GLN A 40 14.40 -8.43 -27.56
CA GLN A 40 14.17 -7.62 -26.36
C GLN A 40 15.48 -7.28 -25.65
N LEU A 41 15.49 -6.10 -25.02
CA LEU A 41 16.61 -5.61 -24.23
C LEU A 41 16.96 -6.65 -23.15
N ALA A 42 18.22 -7.08 -23.11
CA ALA A 42 18.66 -8.20 -22.27
C ALA A 42 18.22 -8.11 -20.80
N PRO A 43 18.40 -6.99 -20.08
CA PRO A 43 17.91 -6.86 -18.71
C PRO A 43 16.38 -6.96 -18.59
N LEU A 44 15.62 -6.35 -19.50
CA LEU A 44 14.15 -6.45 -19.51
C LEU A 44 13.70 -7.91 -19.64
N ARG A 45 14.25 -8.62 -20.62
CA ARG A 45 13.95 -10.05 -20.81
C ARG A 45 14.28 -10.87 -19.56
N LEU A 46 15.47 -10.68 -19.00
CA LEU A 46 15.95 -11.47 -17.87
C LEU A 46 15.14 -11.22 -16.59
N ILE A 47 14.72 -9.98 -16.33
CA ILE A 47 13.89 -9.69 -15.16
C ILE A 47 12.47 -10.24 -15.33
N VAL A 48 11.89 -10.19 -16.53
CA VAL A 48 10.61 -10.85 -16.83
C VAL A 48 10.74 -12.37 -16.63
N CYS A 49 11.86 -13.00 -17.02
CA CYS A 49 12.13 -14.41 -16.71
C CYS A 49 12.26 -14.67 -15.19
N ALA A 50 12.84 -13.75 -14.41
CA ALA A 50 12.93 -13.89 -12.97
C ALA A 50 11.55 -13.81 -12.29
N LEU A 51 10.71 -12.85 -12.71
CA LEU A 51 9.32 -12.76 -12.26
C LEU A 51 8.53 -14.00 -12.66
N ALA A 52 8.66 -14.46 -13.92
CA ALA A 52 8.04 -15.69 -14.38
C ALA A 52 8.48 -16.90 -13.55
N ALA A 53 9.78 -17.04 -13.27
CA ALA A 53 10.32 -18.11 -12.43
C ALA A 53 9.74 -18.06 -11.01
N PHE A 54 9.66 -16.87 -10.42
CA PHE A 54 9.07 -16.66 -9.09
C PHE A 54 7.59 -17.06 -9.05
N PHE A 55 6.77 -16.52 -9.95
CA PHE A 55 5.32 -16.75 -9.94
C PHE A 55 4.91 -18.15 -10.43
N THR A 56 5.75 -18.81 -11.23
CA THR A 56 5.58 -20.23 -11.61
C THR A 56 6.27 -21.19 -10.65
N LYS A 57 6.71 -20.71 -9.48
CA LYS A 57 7.23 -21.52 -8.37
C LYS A 57 8.46 -22.37 -8.75
N GLN A 58 9.35 -21.82 -9.58
CA GLN A 58 10.64 -22.45 -9.88
C GLN A 58 11.56 -22.42 -8.65
N ASP A 59 12.61 -23.25 -8.68
CA ASP A 59 13.64 -23.27 -7.63
C ASP A 59 14.24 -21.87 -7.40
N GLU A 60 14.50 -21.54 -6.13
CA GLU A 60 15.03 -20.25 -5.72
C GLU A 60 16.36 -19.91 -6.42
N LYS A 61 17.23 -20.90 -6.68
CA LYS A 61 18.48 -20.66 -7.41
C LYS A 61 18.23 -20.28 -8.86
N VAL A 62 17.18 -20.80 -9.48
CA VAL A 62 16.79 -20.44 -10.85
C VAL A 62 16.28 -19.01 -10.89
N THR A 63 15.34 -18.68 -9.99
CA THR A 63 14.75 -17.35 -9.85
C THR A 63 15.82 -16.28 -9.59
N LEU A 64 16.68 -16.49 -8.59
CA LEU A 64 17.80 -15.60 -8.29
C LEU A 64 18.84 -15.58 -9.42
N GLY A 65 19.05 -16.70 -10.10
CA GLY A 65 19.95 -16.78 -11.26
C GLY A 65 19.54 -15.83 -12.39
N TYR A 66 18.24 -15.74 -12.71
CA TYR A 66 17.74 -14.75 -13.67
C TYR A 66 17.90 -13.32 -13.16
N TYR A 67 17.57 -13.07 -11.89
CA TYR A 67 17.73 -11.75 -11.27
C TYR A 67 19.18 -11.25 -11.36
N TYR A 68 20.17 -12.04 -10.92
CA TYR A 68 21.58 -11.63 -10.97
C TYR A 68 22.07 -11.39 -12.40
N ARG A 69 21.59 -12.18 -13.37
CA ARG A 69 21.87 -11.96 -14.78
C ARG A 69 21.24 -10.65 -15.28
N ALA A 70 20.03 -10.31 -14.84
CA ALA A 70 19.37 -9.04 -15.17
C ALA A 70 20.16 -7.85 -14.61
N VAL A 71 20.55 -7.88 -13.33
CA VAL A 71 21.39 -6.85 -12.69
C VAL A 71 22.73 -6.69 -13.41
N LYS A 72 23.40 -7.80 -13.75
CA LYS A 72 24.65 -7.78 -14.54
C LYS A 72 24.44 -7.20 -15.95
N ALA A 73 23.27 -7.37 -16.54
CA ALA A 73 22.95 -6.80 -17.84
C ALA A 73 22.63 -5.30 -17.73
N ILE A 74 22.00 -4.85 -16.64
CA ILE A 74 21.75 -3.44 -16.35
C ILE A 74 23.06 -2.66 -16.23
N SER A 75 24.08 -3.21 -15.55
CA SER A 75 25.36 -2.51 -15.40
C SER A 75 26.11 -2.27 -16.72
N ARG A 76 25.62 -2.82 -17.83
CA ARG A 76 26.12 -2.63 -19.19
C ARG A 76 25.26 -1.72 -20.04
N ILE A 77 24.12 -1.23 -19.54
CA ILE A 77 23.30 -0.25 -20.25
C ILE A 77 24.02 1.10 -20.27
N ASP A 78 24.06 1.75 -21.43
CA ASP A 78 24.44 3.16 -21.54
C ASP A 78 23.32 4.04 -20.99
N LEU A 79 23.49 4.53 -19.75
CA LEU A 79 22.51 5.39 -19.07
C LEU A 79 22.28 6.73 -19.77
N ARG A 80 23.12 7.12 -20.75
CA ARG A 80 22.94 8.34 -21.56
C ARG A 80 21.95 8.15 -22.70
N LYS A 81 21.52 6.91 -22.97
CA LYS A 81 20.57 6.56 -24.03
C LYS A 81 19.37 5.82 -23.42
N PRO A 82 18.54 6.51 -22.62
CA PRO A 82 17.37 5.88 -22.02
C PRO A 82 16.39 5.40 -23.09
N SER A 83 15.62 4.38 -22.76
CA SER A 83 14.57 3.81 -23.60
C SER A 83 13.41 3.35 -22.74
N ILE A 84 12.22 3.18 -23.32
CA ILE A 84 11.06 2.63 -22.60
C ILE A 84 11.38 1.25 -22.01
N ALA A 85 12.07 0.40 -22.79
CA ALA A 85 12.49 -0.92 -22.35
C ALA A 85 13.49 -0.88 -21.18
N SER A 86 14.38 0.12 -21.13
CA SER A 86 15.30 0.26 -19.99
C SER A 86 14.57 0.74 -18.74
N VAL A 87 13.64 1.69 -18.85
CA VAL A 87 12.81 2.13 -17.72
C VAL A 87 12.00 0.95 -17.17
N ALA A 88 11.29 0.21 -18.03
CA ALA A 88 10.54 -0.98 -17.64
C ALA A 88 11.42 -2.03 -16.94
N ALA A 89 12.65 -2.24 -17.44
CA ALA A 89 13.58 -3.17 -16.79
C ALA A 89 13.95 -2.73 -15.37
N PHE A 90 14.23 -1.43 -15.15
CA PHE A 90 14.52 -0.90 -13.82
C PHE A 90 13.31 -1.02 -12.87
N VAL A 91 12.10 -0.76 -13.37
CA VAL A 91 10.84 -0.88 -12.61
C VAL A 91 10.59 -2.33 -12.19
N PHE A 92 10.68 -3.28 -13.12
CA PHE A 92 10.48 -4.70 -12.79
C PHE A 92 11.56 -5.25 -11.85
N ILE A 93 12.80 -4.71 -11.89
CA ILE A 93 13.82 -5.08 -10.91
C ILE A 93 13.44 -4.54 -9.53
N GLN A 94 12.97 -3.30 -9.44
CA GLN A 94 12.45 -2.72 -8.20
C GLN A 94 11.31 -3.58 -7.63
N GLU A 95 10.31 -3.92 -8.44
CA GLU A 95 9.18 -4.75 -8.03
C GLU A 95 9.64 -6.12 -7.52
N PHE A 96 10.52 -6.79 -8.27
CA PHE A 96 11.10 -8.07 -7.87
C PHE A 96 11.84 -7.94 -6.52
N CYS A 97 12.63 -6.88 -6.34
CA CYS A 97 13.34 -6.65 -5.09
C CYS A 97 12.36 -6.44 -3.94
N ILE A 98 11.35 -5.59 -4.09
CA ILE A 98 10.33 -5.36 -3.06
C ILE A 98 9.65 -6.68 -2.68
N GLY A 99 9.14 -7.44 -3.65
CA GLY A 99 8.38 -8.66 -3.38
C GLY A 99 9.22 -9.80 -2.79
N TYR A 100 10.53 -9.84 -3.10
CA TYR A 100 11.37 -11.01 -2.84
C TYR A 100 12.60 -10.76 -1.95
N LEU A 101 13.30 -9.65 -2.13
CA LEU A 101 14.59 -9.36 -1.48
C LEU A 101 14.52 -8.28 -0.39
N GLY A 102 13.47 -7.44 -0.40
CA GLY A 102 13.32 -6.24 0.43
C GLY A 102 13.51 -4.92 -0.34
N VAL A 103 12.94 -3.84 0.21
CA VAL A 103 12.86 -2.51 -0.45
C VAL A 103 14.22 -1.92 -0.78
N THR A 104 15.18 -2.03 0.14
CA THR A 104 16.49 -1.36 0.02
C THR A 104 17.27 -1.80 -1.20
N PHE A 105 17.16 -3.07 -1.59
CA PHE A 105 17.84 -3.59 -2.78
C PHE A 105 17.29 -2.99 -4.07
N GLY A 106 16.01 -2.66 -4.08
CA GLY A 106 15.35 -2.14 -5.27
C GLY A 106 15.54 -0.63 -5.47
N LYS A 107 15.65 0.14 -4.39
CA LYS A 107 15.68 1.61 -4.41
C LYS A 107 16.62 2.22 -5.46
N PRO A 108 17.89 1.79 -5.62
CA PRO A 108 18.78 2.36 -6.64
C PRO A 108 18.24 2.22 -8.07
N TYR A 109 17.54 1.14 -8.36
CA TYR A 109 16.92 0.89 -9.66
C TYR A 109 15.72 1.81 -9.88
N PHE A 110 14.88 2.00 -8.86
CA PHE A 110 13.76 2.94 -8.91
C PHE A 110 14.22 4.38 -9.15
N LEU A 111 15.26 4.84 -8.44
CA LEU A 111 15.84 6.17 -8.65
C LEU A 111 16.40 6.36 -10.06
N THR A 112 16.98 5.30 -10.62
CA THR A 112 17.47 5.31 -12.00
C THR A 112 16.31 5.35 -13.00
N ALA A 113 15.23 4.61 -12.76
CA ALA A 113 14.00 4.67 -13.55
C ALA A 113 13.40 6.08 -13.56
N LEU A 114 13.29 6.75 -12.41
CA LEU A 114 12.80 8.14 -12.31
C LEU A 114 13.64 9.10 -13.15
N ARG A 115 14.98 8.98 -13.10
CA ARG A 115 15.87 9.80 -13.93
C ARG A 115 15.66 9.55 -15.43
N GLN A 116 15.55 8.30 -15.84
CA GLN A 116 15.32 7.95 -17.25
C GLN A 116 13.93 8.38 -17.73
N MET A 117 12.92 8.28 -16.87
CA MET A 117 11.56 8.79 -17.13
C MET A 117 11.58 10.28 -17.46
N SER A 118 12.29 11.08 -16.64
CA SER A 118 12.48 12.51 -16.88
C SER A 118 13.26 12.80 -18.16
N GLN A 119 14.35 12.07 -18.44
CA GLN A 119 15.13 12.24 -19.68
C GLN A 119 14.33 11.92 -20.94
N LEU A 120 13.36 11.00 -20.85
CA LEU A 120 12.46 10.62 -21.94
C LEU A 120 11.22 11.52 -22.04
N ALA A 121 11.08 12.49 -21.14
CA ALA A 121 9.92 13.36 -20.99
C ALA A 121 8.61 12.57 -20.95
N LEU A 122 8.55 11.49 -20.16
CA LEU A 122 7.34 10.65 -20.05
C LEU A 122 6.21 11.34 -19.27
N ASP A 123 6.51 12.45 -18.59
CA ASP A 123 5.56 13.32 -17.93
C ASP A 123 4.79 14.22 -18.89
N ILE A 124 5.01 14.12 -20.20
CA ILE A 124 4.23 14.79 -21.23
C ILE A 124 3.55 13.69 -22.07
N ASP A 125 2.24 13.84 -22.34
CA ASP A 125 1.51 12.86 -23.14
C ASP A 125 2.18 12.68 -24.52
N PRO A 126 2.34 11.44 -25.00
CA PRO A 126 2.98 11.21 -26.30
C PRO A 126 2.22 11.78 -27.50
N ASP A 127 0.94 12.13 -27.35
CA ASP A 127 0.21 12.89 -28.38
C ASP A 127 0.66 14.36 -28.46
N ASP A 128 1.12 14.90 -27.33
CA ASP A 128 1.46 16.31 -27.13
C ASP A 128 3.00 16.53 -27.16
N SER A 129 3.74 15.58 -27.73
CA SER A 129 5.21 15.54 -27.74
C SER A 129 5.81 15.70 -29.15
N PRO A 130 6.04 16.95 -29.65
CA PRO A 130 6.49 17.19 -31.03
C PRO A 130 7.81 16.51 -31.40
N TRP A 131 8.73 16.34 -30.42
CA TRP A 131 10.01 15.66 -30.64
C TRP A 131 9.83 14.17 -30.95
N LEU A 132 8.66 13.58 -30.78
CA LEU A 132 8.37 12.18 -31.13
C LEU A 132 7.78 12.01 -32.53
N TYR A 133 7.41 13.09 -33.23
CA TYR A 133 6.72 12.99 -34.53
C TYR A 133 7.55 12.26 -35.59
N HIS A 134 8.87 12.49 -35.61
CA HIS A 134 9.77 11.82 -36.54
C HIS A 134 9.87 10.29 -36.33
N LEU A 135 9.46 9.78 -35.17
CA LEU A 135 9.49 8.35 -34.85
C LEU A 135 8.24 7.60 -35.36
N ASN A 136 7.17 8.30 -35.75
CA ASN A 136 5.91 7.72 -36.21
C ASN A 136 5.39 6.62 -35.27
N LEU A 137 5.33 6.92 -33.96
CA LEU A 137 4.96 5.94 -32.94
C LEU A 137 3.57 5.35 -33.18
N THR A 138 3.46 4.03 -33.04
CA THR A 138 2.17 3.33 -33.08
C THR A 138 1.34 3.66 -31.84
N GLN A 139 0.03 3.39 -31.89
CA GLN A 139 -0.83 3.56 -30.71
C GLN A 139 -0.38 2.72 -29.51
N VAL A 140 0.13 1.50 -29.76
CA VAL A 140 0.70 0.62 -28.74
C VAL A 140 1.91 1.27 -28.07
N GLN A 141 2.84 1.84 -28.86
CA GLN A 141 4.04 2.49 -28.33
C GLN A 141 3.74 3.77 -27.55
N LYS A 142 2.72 4.53 -27.98
CA LYS A 142 2.21 5.68 -27.21
C LYS A 142 1.63 5.21 -25.88
N GLU A 143 0.85 4.13 -25.91
CA GLU A 143 0.23 3.61 -24.70
C GLU A 143 1.23 2.99 -23.72
N GLU A 144 2.28 2.31 -24.20
CA GLU A 144 3.41 1.86 -23.39
C GLU A 144 4.06 3.04 -22.64
N ARG A 145 4.23 4.20 -23.29
CA ARG A 145 4.75 5.42 -22.63
C ARG A 145 3.84 5.88 -21.49
N ARG A 146 2.52 5.93 -21.72
CA ARG A 146 1.54 6.32 -20.69
C ARG A 146 1.54 5.35 -19.53
N ARG A 147 1.56 4.05 -19.82
CA ARG A 147 1.55 2.98 -18.81
C ARG A 147 2.78 3.05 -17.92
N ILE A 148 3.96 3.20 -18.50
CA ILE A 148 5.20 3.36 -17.73
C ILE A 148 5.16 4.63 -16.87
N PHE A 149 4.68 5.76 -17.40
CA PHE A 149 4.51 6.98 -16.59
C PHE A 149 3.59 6.75 -15.38
N TRP A 150 2.41 6.16 -15.61
CA TRP A 150 1.42 5.94 -14.55
C TRP A 150 1.90 4.91 -13.52
N SER A 151 2.54 3.82 -13.93
CA SER A 151 3.16 2.86 -13.01
C SER A 151 4.26 3.51 -12.18
N MET A 152 5.09 4.35 -12.77
CA MET A 152 6.11 5.11 -12.04
C MET A 152 5.50 6.08 -11.03
N CYS A 153 4.44 6.82 -11.40
CA CYS A 153 3.71 7.69 -10.47
C CYS A 153 3.14 6.91 -9.30
N TYR A 154 2.48 5.79 -9.60
CA TYR A 154 1.88 4.92 -8.61
C TYR A 154 2.95 4.40 -7.62
N TYR A 155 4.05 3.83 -8.11
CA TYR A 155 5.15 3.37 -7.23
C TYR A 155 5.80 4.50 -6.45
N HIS A 156 5.96 5.68 -7.06
CA HIS A 156 6.54 6.84 -6.40
C HIS A 156 5.73 7.28 -5.19
N TYR A 157 4.43 7.55 -5.38
CA TYR A 157 3.57 8.01 -4.30
C TYR A 157 3.25 6.89 -3.30
N GLN A 158 3.24 5.64 -3.75
CA GLN A 158 3.15 4.49 -2.85
C GLN A 158 4.33 4.45 -1.88
N LEU A 159 5.57 4.56 -2.37
CA LEU A 159 6.75 4.56 -1.49
C LEU A 159 6.77 5.79 -0.58
N LEU A 160 6.43 6.99 -1.09
CA LEU A 160 6.31 8.19 -0.26
C LEU A 160 5.22 8.06 0.82
N SER A 161 4.16 7.31 0.56
CA SER A 161 3.07 7.09 1.53
C SER A 161 3.47 6.18 2.69
N ILE A 162 4.59 5.44 2.57
CA ILE A 162 5.07 4.52 3.62
C ILE A 162 6.48 4.86 4.14
N SER A 163 7.29 5.61 3.39
CA SER A 163 8.68 5.95 3.72
C SER A 163 9.02 7.39 3.32
N ARG A 164 9.75 8.10 4.19
CA ARG A 164 10.21 9.49 3.92
C ARG A 164 11.55 9.55 3.17
N ASP A 165 12.25 8.43 3.03
CA ASP A 165 13.61 8.43 2.44
C ASP A 165 13.61 8.56 0.91
N GLU A 166 12.44 8.54 0.29
CA GLU A 166 12.35 8.67 -1.16
C GLU A 166 12.45 10.13 -1.58
N PRO A 167 13.17 10.41 -2.68
CA PRO A 167 13.29 11.76 -3.18
C PRO A 167 11.92 12.28 -3.58
N ASN A 168 11.54 13.44 -3.06
CA ASN A 168 10.28 14.08 -3.39
C ASN A 168 10.35 14.66 -4.82
N VAL A 169 9.96 13.84 -5.81
CA VAL A 169 9.86 14.26 -7.20
C VAL A 169 8.41 14.66 -7.46
N ILE A 170 8.19 15.94 -7.73
CA ILE A 170 6.83 16.42 -8.01
C ILE A 170 6.43 15.97 -9.41
N LEU A 171 5.54 14.98 -9.49
CA LEU A 171 4.99 14.46 -10.73
C LEU A 171 3.63 15.10 -11.00
N ASN A 172 3.45 15.65 -12.20
CA ASN A 172 2.17 16.24 -12.61
C ASN A 172 1.17 15.15 -12.99
N LEU A 173 0.24 14.84 -12.08
CA LEU A 173 -0.80 13.82 -12.30
C LEU A 173 -1.92 14.22 -13.27
N SER A 174 -1.76 15.33 -14.01
CA SER A 174 -2.74 15.81 -14.99
C SER A 174 -2.17 15.98 -16.39
N SER A 175 -0.86 15.75 -16.60
CA SER A 175 -0.19 16.00 -17.88
C SER A 175 -0.23 14.84 -18.88
N VAL A 176 -0.60 13.64 -18.42
CA VAL A 176 -0.67 12.43 -19.25
C VAL A 176 -2.09 11.90 -19.22
N LYS A 177 -2.62 11.46 -20.37
CA LYS A 177 -3.98 10.91 -20.45
C LYS A 177 -4.06 9.58 -19.67
N PRO A 178 -5.25 9.22 -19.12
CA PRO A 178 -5.46 7.92 -18.51
C PRO A 178 -5.19 6.76 -19.46
N MET A 179 -4.83 5.60 -18.90
CA MET A 179 -4.53 4.38 -19.66
C MET A 179 -5.78 3.79 -20.28
N LYS A 180 -5.71 3.48 -21.58
CA LYS A 180 -6.81 2.96 -22.37
C LYS A 180 -6.57 1.52 -22.80
N ALA A 181 -7.67 0.80 -23.03
CA ALA A 181 -7.60 -0.50 -23.67
C ALA A 181 -7.19 -0.35 -25.15
N ILE A 182 -6.37 -1.28 -25.65
CA ILE A 182 -6.06 -1.38 -27.08
C ILE A 182 -6.49 -2.77 -27.59
N PRO A 183 -7.50 -2.84 -28.49
CA PRO A 183 -7.95 -4.11 -29.05
C PRO A 183 -6.82 -4.93 -29.67
N GLY A 184 -6.78 -6.23 -29.39
CA GLY A 184 -5.76 -7.16 -29.91
C GLY A 184 -4.42 -7.16 -29.16
N THR A 185 -4.31 -6.43 -28.04
CA THR A 185 -3.12 -6.39 -27.17
C THR A 185 -3.46 -6.89 -25.76
N SER A 186 -2.47 -6.99 -24.88
CA SER A 186 -2.71 -7.23 -23.44
C SER A 186 -3.14 -5.99 -22.67
N PHE A 187 -3.30 -4.84 -23.33
CA PHE A 187 -3.65 -3.58 -22.68
C PHE A 187 -5.15 -3.47 -22.44
N HIS A 188 -5.51 -3.56 -21.17
CA HIS A 188 -6.83 -3.30 -20.63
C HIS A 188 -6.96 -1.86 -20.11
N ALA A 189 -8.18 -1.34 -20.03
CA ALA A 189 -8.42 -0.04 -19.42
C ALA A 189 -7.99 -0.05 -17.94
N ALA A 190 -7.37 1.04 -17.49
CA ALA A 190 -6.88 1.20 -16.14
C ALA A 190 -7.07 2.64 -15.68
N GLU A 191 -8.29 3.15 -15.84
CA GLU A 191 -8.66 4.55 -15.56
C GLU A 191 -8.65 4.89 -14.06
N PHE A 192 -8.54 3.88 -13.19
CA PHE A 192 -8.46 4.02 -11.75
C PHE A 192 -7.07 4.50 -11.25
N ILE A 193 -5.99 4.17 -11.96
CA ILE A 193 -4.60 4.43 -11.50
C ILE A 193 -4.33 5.93 -11.23
N PRO A 194 -4.80 6.89 -12.06
CA PRO A 194 -4.69 8.31 -11.75
C PRO A 194 -5.30 8.70 -10.39
N TRP A 195 -6.40 8.05 -10.00
CA TRP A 195 -7.07 8.32 -8.72
C TRP A 195 -6.28 7.73 -7.56
N GLU A 196 -5.78 6.50 -7.67
CA GLU A 196 -4.87 5.93 -6.67
C GLU A 196 -3.65 6.83 -6.47
N CYS A 197 -3.02 7.30 -7.55
CA CYS A 197 -1.87 8.20 -7.47
C CYS A 197 -2.21 9.51 -6.74
N LYS A 198 -3.38 10.11 -7.02
CA LYS A 198 -3.82 11.35 -6.35
C LYS A 198 -4.07 11.14 -4.86
N ILE A 199 -4.72 10.04 -4.48
CA ILE A 199 -4.96 9.71 -3.07
C ILE A 199 -3.62 9.48 -2.35
N LEU A 200 -2.74 8.64 -2.91
CA LEU A 200 -1.42 8.37 -2.34
C LEU A 200 -0.55 9.64 -2.23
N ALA A 201 -0.65 10.55 -3.20
CA ALA A 201 0.00 11.85 -3.12
C ALA A 201 -0.52 12.66 -1.92
N VAL A 202 -1.83 12.68 -1.67
CA VAL A 202 -2.40 13.34 -0.48
C VAL A 202 -1.95 12.63 0.81
N ILE A 203 -1.97 11.30 0.86
CA ILE A 203 -1.45 10.53 2.00
C ILE A 203 0.01 10.90 2.30
N SER A 204 0.85 11.00 1.27
CA SER A 204 2.25 11.37 1.45
C SER A 204 2.43 12.77 2.03
N LYS A 205 1.56 13.72 1.67
CA LYS A 205 1.55 15.07 2.26
C LYS A 205 1.12 15.05 3.71
N ILE A 206 0.08 14.27 4.05
CA ILE A 206 -0.38 14.09 5.45
C ILE A 206 0.72 13.44 6.30
N LYS A 207 1.40 12.41 5.79
CA LYS A 207 2.55 11.79 6.46
C LYS A 207 3.67 12.81 6.68
N ALA A 208 3.96 13.65 5.69
CA ALA A 208 4.99 14.67 5.79
C ALA A 208 4.64 15.75 6.83
N SER A 209 3.38 16.18 6.92
CA SER A 209 2.92 17.19 7.89
C SER A 209 2.97 16.69 9.34
N PHE A 210 2.84 15.38 9.55
CA PHE A 210 2.91 14.75 10.88
C PHE A 210 4.23 14.01 11.13
N ALA A 211 5.27 14.32 10.35
CA ALA A 211 6.59 13.74 10.58
C ALA A 211 7.22 14.25 11.88
N GLU A 212 6.85 15.44 12.34
CA GLU A 212 7.33 16.02 13.59
C GLU A 212 6.11 16.45 14.43
N PRO A 213 6.11 16.21 15.76
CA PRO A 213 5.06 16.73 16.62
C PRO A 213 5.10 18.27 16.62
N PRO A 214 3.92 18.95 16.70
CA PRO A 214 3.90 20.39 16.81
C PRO A 214 4.41 20.86 18.17
N LEU A 215 4.83 22.12 18.25
CA LEU A 215 5.24 22.73 19.51
C LEU A 215 4.05 22.98 20.44
N ASP A 216 2.91 23.37 19.86
CA ASP A 216 1.65 23.52 20.59
C ASP A 216 0.71 22.34 20.28
N PRO A 217 0.27 21.55 21.28
CA PRO A 217 -0.67 20.45 21.05
C PRO A 217 -2.01 20.90 20.44
N PHE A 218 -2.42 22.15 20.63
CA PHE A 218 -3.67 22.65 20.05
C PHE A 218 -3.58 22.89 18.53
N ASP A 219 -2.37 22.97 17.95
CA ASP A 219 -2.17 23.04 16.49
C ASP A 219 -2.66 21.77 15.79
N LEU A 220 -2.75 20.64 16.50
CA LEU A 220 -3.33 19.39 15.97
C LEU A 220 -4.83 19.50 15.71
N ILE A 221 -5.54 20.38 16.44
CA ILE A 221 -6.99 20.52 16.33
C ILE A 221 -7.33 21.31 15.06
N ALA A 222 -6.72 22.48 14.87
CA ALA A 222 -7.17 23.46 13.87
C ALA A 222 -6.03 24.24 13.19
N SER A 223 -4.92 23.58 12.84
CA SER A 223 -3.90 24.22 11.99
C SER A 223 -4.39 24.44 10.55
N SER A 224 -3.94 25.54 9.93
CA SER A 224 -4.24 25.84 8.52
C SER A 224 -3.78 24.72 7.59
N GLU A 225 -2.66 24.07 7.91
CA GLU A 225 -2.16 22.92 7.15
C GLU A 225 -3.13 21.73 7.20
N THR A 226 -3.63 21.37 8.38
CA THR A 226 -4.57 20.26 8.53
C THR A 226 -5.90 20.54 7.83
N ILE A 227 -6.39 21.78 7.89
CA ILE A 227 -7.58 22.22 7.15
C ILE A 227 -7.35 22.10 5.63
N ASN A 228 -6.20 22.55 5.14
CA ASN A 228 -5.83 22.46 3.72
C ASN A 228 -5.68 21.00 3.24
N LEU A 229 -5.17 20.11 4.09
CA LEU A 229 -5.06 18.67 3.79
C LEU A 229 -6.45 18.02 3.76
N GLY A 230 -7.32 18.35 4.72
CA GLY A 230 -8.72 17.90 4.69
C GLY A 230 -9.47 18.35 3.44
N ALA A 231 -9.30 19.62 3.06
CA ALA A 231 -9.86 20.14 1.80
C ALA A 231 -9.32 19.39 0.57
N GLN A 232 -8.03 19.04 0.55
CA GLN A 232 -7.44 18.23 -0.52
C GLN A 232 -8.07 16.83 -0.59
N VAL A 233 -8.23 16.12 0.53
CA VAL A 233 -8.90 14.81 0.57
C VAL A 233 -10.33 14.92 0.03
N LEU A 234 -11.11 15.89 0.50
CA LEU A 234 -12.50 16.09 0.06
C LEU A 234 -12.62 16.54 -1.40
N SER A 235 -11.60 17.21 -1.94
CA SER A 235 -11.56 17.65 -3.34
C SER A 235 -11.24 16.53 -4.34
N LEU A 236 -10.88 15.34 -3.86
CA LEU A 236 -10.69 14.16 -4.70
C LEU A 236 -12.07 13.74 -5.23
N ALA A 237 -12.47 14.30 -6.37
CA ALA A 237 -13.71 14.00 -7.07
C ALA A 237 -13.68 12.60 -7.71
N ILE A 238 -13.53 11.57 -6.87
CA ILE A 238 -13.41 10.17 -7.28
C ILE A 238 -14.73 9.75 -7.96
N PRO A 239 -14.67 9.20 -9.19
CA PRO A 239 -15.86 8.73 -9.86
C PRO A 239 -16.58 7.64 -9.05
N PRO A 240 -17.92 7.69 -8.91
CA PRO A 240 -18.66 6.74 -8.07
C PRO A 240 -18.43 5.26 -8.41
N GLN A 241 -18.13 4.94 -9.67
CA GLN A 241 -17.83 3.57 -10.08
C GLN A 241 -16.52 3.01 -9.49
N PHE A 242 -15.62 3.87 -9.02
CA PHE A 242 -14.31 3.49 -8.46
C PHE A 242 -14.24 3.55 -6.93
N ILE A 243 -15.37 3.78 -6.26
CA ILE A 243 -15.44 3.73 -4.80
C ILE A 243 -16.58 2.79 -4.37
N LEU A 244 -16.29 1.93 -3.39
CA LEU A 244 -17.28 1.09 -2.74
C LEU A 244 -17.71 1.80 -1.46
N THR A 245 -19.01 2.01 -1.29
CA THR A 245 -19.56 2.70 -0.11
C THR A 245 -20.78 1.98 0.40
N THR A 246 -20.94 1.91 1.71
CA THR A 246 -22.18 1.44 2.33
C THR A 246 -23.03 2.57 2.88
N SER A 247 -24.32 2.32 3.03
CA SER A 247 -25.25 3.29 3.61
C SER A 247 -25.31 3.17 5.14
N SER A 248 -25.03 1.98 5.66
CA SER A 248 -25.25 1.59 7.04
C SER A 248 -23.97 1.40 7.86
N GLY A 249 -22.80 1.38 7.20
CA GLY A 249 -21.55 0.92 7.82
C GLY A 249 -21.55 -0.59 8.08
N GLU A 250 -22.47 -1.33 7.47
CA GLU A 250 -22.53 -2.80 7.48
C GLU A 250 -22.56 -3.36 6.07
N LEU A 251 -22.12 -4.61 5.90
CA LEU A 251 -22.21 -5.32 4.63
C LEU A 251 -23.49 -6.15 4.61
N THR A 252 -24.62 -5.53 4.29
CA THR A 252 -25.87 -6.27 4.09
C THR A 252 -25.78 -7.15 2.83
N PRO A 253 -26.65 -8.17 2.68
CA PRO A 253 -26.71 -8.96 1.45
C PRO A 253 -26.94 -8.13 0.19
N ASP A 254 -27.73 -7.05 0.30
CA ASP A 254 -28.00 -6.13 -0.80
C ASP A 254 -26.77 -5.28 -1.13
N GLU A 255 -26.05 -4.76 -0.12
CA GLU A 255 -24.78 -4.05 -0.33
C GLU A 255 -23.70 -4.97 -0.92
N HIS A 256 -23.62 -6.22 -0.47
CA HIS A 256 -22.75 -7.23 -1.09
C HIS A 256 -23.11 -7.46 -2.56
N ALA A 257 -24.40 -7.62 -2.89
CA ALA A 257 -24.86 -7.77 -4.27
C ALA A 257 -24.52 -6.53 -5.12
N ASN A 258 -24.66 -5.33 -4.55
CA ASN A 258 -24.30 -4.07 -5.19
C ASN A 258 -22.79 -3.99 -5.47
N PHE A 259 -21.93 -4.38 -4.52
CA PHE A 259 -20.48 -4.43 -4.74
C PHE A 259 -20.12 -5.40 -5.86
N VAL A 260 -20.72 -6.60 -5.85
CA VAL A 260 -20.52 -7.58 -6.94
C VAL A 260 -20.97 -7.01 -8.27
N ALA A 261 -22.13 -6.37 -8.34
CA ALA A 261 -22.67 -5.79 -9.57
C ALA A 261 -21.77 -4.65 -10.09
N GLN A 262 -21.32 -3.76 -9.21
CA GLN A 262 -20.41 -2.66 -9.54
C GLN A 262 -19.09 -3.19 -10.09
N LEU A 263 -18.44 -4.11 -9.38
CA LEU A 263 -17.15 -4.68 -9.80
C LEU A 263 -17.26 -5.54 -11.06
N SER A 264 -18.40 -6.22 -11.27
CA SER A 264 -18.66 -7.02 -12.48
C SER A 264 -19.00 -6.14 -13.70
N GLY A 265 -19.48 -4.92 -13.47
CA GLY A 265 -19.74 -3.94 -14.52
C GLY A 265 -18.47 -3.30 -15.09
N LEU A 266 -17.33 -3.48 -14.44
CA LEU A 266 -16.05 -2.95 -14.89
C LEU A 266 -15.48 -3.81 -16.03
N SER A 267 -14.91 -3.13 -17.03
CA SER A 267 -14.50 -3.73 -18.30
C SER A 267 -13.32 -4.69 -18.16
N ALA A 268 -12.50 -4.47 -17.14
CA ALA A 268 -11.32 -5.26 -16.86
C ALA A 268 -11.19 -5.59 -15.38
N ARG A 269 -10.60 -6.75 -15.10
CA ARG A 269 -10.36 -7.22 -13.74
C ARG A 269 -9.44 -6.29 -12.93
N GLY A 270 -8.47 -5.67 -13.58
CA GLY A 270 -7.62 -4.65 -12.98
C GLY A 270 -8.42 -3.46 -12.43
N GLU A 271 -9.54 -3.10 -13.05
CA GLU A 271 -10.39 -2.01 -12.57
C GLU A 271 -11.12 -2.38 -11.26
N ALA A 272 -11.54 -3.64 -11.11
CA ALA A 272 -12.14 -4.11 -9.86
C ALA A 272 -11.14 -4.08 -8.69
N THR A 273 -9.92 -4.54 -8.97
CA THR A 273 -8.77 -4.44 -8.05
C THR A 273 -8.51 -2.99 -7.63
N GLY A 274 -8.40 -2.10 -8.62
CA GLY A 274 -8.15 -0.69 -8.42
C GLY A 274 -9.26 0.01 -7.64
N THR A 275 -10.50 -0.37 -7.87
CA THR A 275 -11.67 0.15 -7.12
C THR A 275 -11.59 -0.18 -5.64
N ILE A 276 -11.16 -1.40 -5.30
CA ILE A 276 -10.92 -1.80 -3.92
C ILE A 276 -9.74 -1.02 -3.33
N GLY A 277 -8.64 -0.90 -4.08
CA GLY A 277 -7.48 -0.10 -3.70
C GLY A 277 -7.83 1.36 -3.40
N ILE A 278 -8.53 2.03 -4.31
CA ILE A 278 -9.03 3.41 -4.15
C ILE A 278 -9.86 3.54 -2.89
N THR A 279 -10.80 2.62 -2.66
CA THR A 279 -11.67 2.66 -1.48
C THR A 279 -10.86 2.57 -0.19
N LEU A 280 -9.89 1.64 -0.13
CA LEU A 280 -9.02 1.47 1.04
C LEU A 280 -8.11 2.68 1.25
N PHE A 281 -7.46 3.18 0.20
CA PHE A 281 -6.57 4.34 0.29
C PHE A 281 -7.32 5.61 0.68
N TYR A 282 -8.49 5.86 0.10
CA TYR A 282 -9.29 7.05 0.41
C TYR A 282 -9.70 7.07 1.87
N ASN A 283 -10.24 5.97 2.38
CA ASN A 283 -10.62 5.87 3.79
C ASN A 283 -9.40 5.90 4.71
N ALA A 284 -8.27 5.29 4.32
CA ALA A 284 -7.04 5.41 5.09
C ALA A 284 -6.52 6.85 5.15
N ALA A 285 -6.66 7.64 4.07
CA ALA A 285 -6.31 9.06 4.04
C ALA A 285 -7.12 9.87 5.07
N ILE A 286 -8.40 9.54 5.26
CA ILE A 286 -9.24 10.14 6.30
C ILE A 286 -8.74 9.71 7.68
N CYS A 287 -8.54 8.40 7.90
CA CYS A 287 -8.04 7.89 9.18
C CYS A 287 -6.71 8.54 9.61
N ILE A 288 -5.72 8.63 8.72
CA ILE A 288 -4.43 9.29 9.03
C ILE A 288 -4.56 10.78 9.33
N LEU A 289 -5.48 11.49 8.64
CA LEU A 289 -5.66 12.93 8.84
C LEU A 289 -6.18 13.25 10.24
N HIS A 290 -7.04 12.39 10.77
CA HIS A 290 -7.66 12.56 12.08
C HIS A 290 -6.89 11.85 13.21
N HIS A 291 -5.96 10.94 12.88
CA HIS A 291 -5.23 10.14 13.87
C HIS A 291 -4.57 11.00 14.98
N PRO A 292 -3.82 12.08 14.68
CA PRO A 292 -3.18 12.87 15.74
C PRO A 292 -4.18 13.56 16.67
N LYS A 293 -5.39 13.90 16.18
CA LYS A 293 -6.47 14.45 17.02
C LYS A 293 -7.01 13.41 17.99
N LEU A 294 -7.18 12.17 17.53
CA LEU A 294 -7.57 11.06 18.39
C LEU A 294 -6.53 10.84 19.48
N LEU A 295 -5.24 10.79 19.11
CA LEU A 295 -4.14 10.65 20.07
C LEU A 295 -4.16 11.77 21.10
N LEU A 296 -4.28 13.02 20.67
CA LEU A 296 -4.38 14.17 21.57
C LEU A 296 -5.47 13.98 22.64
N LEU A 297 -6.65 13.48 22.25
CA LEU A 297 -7.74 13.22 23.20
C LEU A 297 -7.44 12.10 24.20
N GLY A 298 -6.63 11.12 23.83
CA GLY A 298 -6.22 10.03 24.73
C GLY A 298 -5.08 10.40 25.69
N PHE A 299 -4.28 11.42 25.35
CA PHE A 299 -3.12 11.84 26.17
C PHE A 299 -3.33 13.12 26.97
N LEU A 300 -4.37 13.91 26.67
CA LEU A 300 -4.68 15.09 27.47
C LEU A 300 -5.31 14.71 28.84
N PRO A 301 -4.97 15.44 29.91
CA PRO A 301 -5.62 15.25 31.21
C PRO A 301 -7.14 15.43 31.11
N PHE A 302 -7.90 14.72 31.96
CA PHE A 302 -9.35 14.87 32.04
C PHE A 302 -9.79 16.30 32.41
N THR A 303 -8.90 17.10 33.00
CA THR A 303 -9.11 18.51 33.35
C THR A 303 -8.94 19.48 32.18
N ALA A 304 -8.46 19.01 31.02
CA ALA A 304 -8.29 19.86 29.84
C ALA A 304 -9.63 20.43 29.37
N THR A 305 -9.70 21.76 29.24
CA THR A 305 -10.89 22.45 28.76
C THR A 305 -10.77 22.80 27.28
N PHE A 306 -11.80 22.49 26.51
CA PHE A 306 -11.90 22.86 25.10
C PHE A 306 -12.97 23.93 24.89
N SER A 307 -12.73 24.83 23.95
CA SER A 307 -13.78 25.72 23.44
C SER A 307 -14.87 24.93 22.69
N ALA A 308 -16.07 25.49 22.57
CA ALA A 308 -17.17 24.86 21.85
C ALA A 308 -16.83 24.54 20.38
N GLU A 309 -16.03 25.38 19.75
CA GLU A 309 -15.53 25.17 18.39
C GLU A 309 -14.57 23.97 18.34
N GLN A 310 -13.59 23.91 19.26
CA GLN A 310 -12.67 22.77 19.35
C GLN A 310 -13.41 21.45 19.60
N VAL A 311 -14.39 21.43 20.51
CA VAL A 311 -15.22 20.25 20.75
C VAL A 311 -15.91 19.79 19.47
N THR A 312 -16.47 20.74 18.70
CA THR A 312 -17.13 20.43 17.42
C THR A 312 -16.16 19.81 16.40
N ILE A 313 -14.97 20.38 16.27
CA ILE A 313 -13.92 19.88 15.36
C ILE A 313 -13.47 18.48 15.78
N LEU A 314 -13.27 18.26 17.08
CA LEU A 314 -12.82 16.99 17.65
C LEU A 314 -13.89 15.90 17.50
N SER A 315 -15.15 16.21 17.80
CA SER A 315 -16.28 15.28 17.58
C SER A 315 -16.40 14.89 16.12
N LEU A 316 -16.36 15.85 15.20
CA LEU A 316 -16.41 15.56 13.77
C LEU A 316 -15.22 14.69 13.31
N ALA A 317 -14.01 14.95 13.84
CA ALA A 317 -12.83 14.15 13.54
C ALA A 317 -12.97 12.70 14.02
N ILE A 318 -13.54 12.48 15.20
CA ILE A 318 -13.85 11.14 15.72
C ILE A 318 -14.83 10.42 14.79
N ASP A 319 -15.95 11.06 14.46
CA ASP A 319 -16.98 10.46 13.62
C ASP A 319 -16.45 10.11 12.22
N GLN A 320 -15.68 11.01 11.61
CA GLN A 320 -15.07 10.79 10.29
C GLN A 320 -14.04 9.66 10.31
N ALA A 321 -13.18 9.59 11.32
CA ALA A 321 -12.18 8.53 11.42
C ALA A 321 -12.82 7.16 11.67
N ILE A 322 -13.83 7.09 12.54
CA ILE A 322 -14.59 5.85 12.81
C ILE A 322 -15.32 5.41 11.54
N ALA A 323 -16.04 6.30 10.87
CA ALA A 323 -16.77 5.98 9.64
C ALA A 323 -15.83 5.42 8.57
N ALA A 324 -14.70 6.09 8.32
CA ALA A 324 -13.71 5.63 7.36
C ALA A 324 -13.10 4.27 7.74
N ALA A 325 -12.77 4.05 9.02
CA ALA A 325 -12.24 2.78 9.48
C ALA A 325 -13.28 1.64 9.40
N VAL A 326 -14.57 1.94 9.61
CA VAL A 326 -15.67 1.00 9.41
C VAL A 326 -15.81 0.65 7.93
N GLU A 327 -15.76 1.61 7.01
CA GLU A 327 -15.80 1.33 5.56
C GLU A 327 -14.62 0.44 5.12
N ILE A 328 -13.41 0.66 5.65
CA ILE A 328 -12.27 -0.27 5.45
C ILE A 328 -12.64 -1.68 5.91
N SER A 329 -13.23 -1.82 7.10
CA SER A 329 -13.63 -3.13 7.63
C SER A 329 -14.72 -3.81 6.80
N VAL A 330 -15.63 -3.04 6.20
CA VAL A 330 -16.69 -3.55 5.33
C VAL A 330 -16.10 -4.08 4.03
N VAL A 331 -15.15 -3.36 3.44
CA VAL A 331 -14.40 -3.87 2.28
C VAL A 331 -13.64 -5.15 2.66
N CYS A 332 -12.99 -5.20 3.83
CA CYS A 332 -12.35 -6.43 4.31
C CYS A 332 -13.35 -7.59 4.51
N GLU A 333 -14.56 -7.32 5.02
CA GLU A 333 -15.63 -8.32 5.16
C GLU A 333 -16.05 -8.86 3.79
N PHE A 334 -16.17 -7.98 2.79
CA PHE A 334 -16.44 -8.36 1.41
C PHE A 334 -15.35 -9.26 0.82
N LEU A 335 -14.08 -8.98 1.13
CA LEU A 335 -12.94 -9.81 0.69
C LEU A 335 -12.92 -11.20 1.34
N LEU A 336 -13.44 -11.33 2.56
CA LEU A 336 -13.54 -12.60 3.28
C LEU A 336 -14.77 -13.42 2.87
N ALA A 337 -15.77 -12.80 2.25
CA ALA A 337 -17.03 -13.45 1.91
C ALA A 337 -16.80 -14.69 1.03
N PRO A 338 -17.33 -15.86 1.43
CA PRO A 338 -17.25 -17.07 0.62
C PRO A 338 -18.19 -16.93 -0.57
N VAL A 339 -17.65 -16.80 -1.78
CA VAL A 339 -18.47 -16.79 -2.99
C VAL A 339 -18.27 -18.09 -3.74
N ALA A 340 -19.34 -18.86 -3.89
CA ALA A 340 -19.38 -20.04 -4.74
C ALA A 340 -19.40 -19.59 -6.22
N GLY A 341 -18.34 -19.90 -6.97
CA GLY A 341 -18.31 -19.72 -8.43
C GLY A 341 -16.93 -19.37 -8.99
N PRO A 342 -16.73 -19.52 -10.32
CA PRO A 342 -15.48 -19.15 -11.00
C PRO A 342 -15.17 -17.64 -10.89
N ASN A 343 -16.18 -16.80 -10.67
CA ASN A 343 -16.06 -15.34 -10.49
C ASN A 343 -15.95 -14.91 -9.02
N SER A 344 -15.59 -15.81 -8.10
CA SER A 344 -15.48 -15.45 -6.68
C SER A 344 -14.43 -14.35 -6.44
N PRO A 345 -14.65 -13.43 -5.48
CA PRO A 345 -13.62 -12.53 -4.99
C PRO A 345 -12.39 -13.30 -4.47
N GLN A 346 -12.56 -14.53 -3.99
CA GLN A 346 -11.45 -15.42 -3.64
C GLN A 346 -10.62 -15.88 -4.85
N ASN A 347 -11.22 -15.92 -6.05
CA ASN A 347 -10.53 -16.16 -7.31
C ASN A 347 -9.93 -14.89 -7.93
N LEU A 348 -10.30 -13.68 -7.46
CA LEU A 348 -9.45 -12.50 -7.61
C LEU A 348 -8.20 -12.87 -6.82
N LYS A 349 -7.21 -13.46 -7.49
CA LYS A 349 -5.90 -13.76 -6.95
C LYS A 349 -5.28 -12.41 -6.58
N PHE A 350 -5.67 -11.92 -5.41
CA PHE A 350 -5.51 -10.58 -4.84
C PHE A 350 -4.03 -10.22 -4.59
N TRP A 351 -3.10 -11.06 -5.05
CA TRP A 351 -1.67 -11.01 -4.77
C TRP A 351 -0.95 -9.88 -5.50
N GLY A 352 -1.48 -9.44 -6.66
CA GLY A 352 -1.04 -8.22 -7.33
C GLY A 352 -1.63 -6.96 -6.68
N ILE A 353 -2.73 -7.12 -5.93
CA ILE A 353 -3.39 -6.10 -5.11
C ILE A 353 -2.58 -5.91 -3.84
N GLN A 354 -1.38 -5.40 -4.07
CA GLN A 354 -0.69 -4.41 -3.26
C GLN A 354 -0.61 -4.81 -1.78
N LEU A 355 0.50 -5.42 -1.38
CA LEU A 355 0.98 -5.47 0.02
C LEU A 355 0.76 -4.13 0.75
N PHE A 356 0.75 -3.02 0.02
CA PHE A 356 0.47 -1.67 0.50
C PHE A 356 -0.99 -1.41 0.88
N THR A 357 -1.98 -2.11 0.33
CA THR A 357 -3.37 -2.02 0.82
C THR A 357 -3.50 -2.56 2.25
N ALA A 358 -2.65 -3.51 2.65
CA ALA A 358 -2.57 -3.97 4.04
C ALA A 358 -2.12 -2.84 4.99
N VAL A 359 -1.33 -1.88 4.49
CA VAL A 359 -0.94 -0.69 5.26
C VAL A 359 -2.15 0.23 5.49
N SER A 360 -3.01 0.39 4.49
CA SER A 360 -4.26 1.14 4.61
C SER A 360 -5.27 0.44 5.53
N MET A 361 -5.38 -0.88 5.44
CA MET A 361 -6.16 -1.72 6.36
C MET A 361 -5.67 -1.54 7.79
N PHE A 362 -4.35 -1.61 8.01
CA PHE A 362 -3.74 -1.43 9.33
C PHE A 362 -4.05 -0.05 9.93
N GLN A 363 -4.11 1.00 9.13
CA GLN A 363 -4.54 2.31 9.61
C GLN A 363 -5.99 2.31 10.12
N GLY A 364 -6.90 1.63 9.41
CA GLY A 364 -8.28 1.42 9.86
C GLY A 364 -8.31 0.67 11.19
N LEU A 365 -7.55 -0.43 11.32
CA LEU A 365 -7.43 -1.18 12.56
C LEU A 365 -6.92 -0.34 13.73
N THR A 366 -5.83 0.42 13.51
CA THR A 366 -5.24 1.29 14.54
C THR A 366 -6.26 2.33 15.03
N THR A 367 -7.08 2.87 14.12
CA THR A 367 -8.14 3.81 14.46
C THR A 367 -9.22 3.15 15.32
N LEU A 368 -9.71 1.97 14.93
CA LEU A 368 -10.72 1.23 15.70
C LEU A 368 -10.20 0.82 17.08
N TRP A 369 -8.96 0.33 17.15
CA TRP A 369 -8.28 -0.02 18.40
C TRP A 369 -8.15 1.19 19.32
N PHE A 370 -7.63 2.31 18.81
CA PHE A 370 -7.41 3.49 19.62
C PHE A 370 -8.72 4.02 20.19
N VAL A 371 -9.76 4.12 19.35
CA VAL A 371 -11.09 4.50 19.82
C VAL A 371 -11.55 3.54 20.91
N ALA A 372 -11.51 2.22 20.65
CA ALA A 372 -11.95 1.17 21.58
C ALA A 372 -11.24 1.18 22.94
N CYS A 373 -9.94 1.43 22.96
CA CYS A 373 -9.09 1.17 24.13
C CYS A 373 -8.55 2.45 24.80
N ARG A 374 -8.33 3.53 24.06
CA ARG A 374 -7.56 4.70 24.52
C ARG A 374 -8.35 6.00 24.53
N LEU A 375 -9.42 6.11 23.75
CA LEU A 375 -10.26 7.31 23.76
C LEU A 375 -11.06 7.42 25.08
N PRO A 376 -11.04 8.57 25.79
CA PRO A 376 -11.73 8.72 27.07
C PRO A 376 -13.25 8.57 26.95
N LEU A 377 -13.89 7.94 27.94
CA LEU A 377 -15.32 7.60 27.93
C LEU A 377 -16.29 8.78 27.75
N HIS A 378 -15.89 10.01 28.05
CA HIS A 378 -16.77 11.17 27.85
C HIS A 378 -16.87 11.60 26.38
N TRP A 379 -15.92 11.18 25.53
CA TRP A 379 -16.02 11.27 24.07
C TRP A 379 -16.80 10.10 23.47
N TRP A 380 -17.19 9.11 24.28
CA TRP A 380 -17.92 7.93 23.84
C TRP A 380 -19.43 8.04 24.07
N ILE A 381 -20.18 7.37 23.20
CA ILE A 381 -21.64 7.36 23.26
C ILE A 381 -22.20 6.08 23.93
N SER A 382 -21.50 4.92 23.97
CA SER A 382 -21.95 3.72 24.74
C SER A 382 -21.02 2.49 24.63
N LYS A 383 -21.02 1.59 25.66
CA LYS A 383 -20.35 0.26 25.66
C LYS A 383 -20.74 -0.67 24.50
N ARG A 384 -21.94 -0.50 23.92
CA ARG A 384 -22.38 -1.30 22.76
C ARG A 384 -21.47 -1.11 21.54
N HIS A 385 -20.84 0.06 21.45
CA HIS A 385 -19.93 0.41 20.37
C HIS A 385 -18.61 -0.36 20.46
N SER A 386 -18.04 -0.62 21.66
CA SER A 386 -16.75 -1.32 21.79
C SER A 386 -16.78 -2.74 21.19
N ARG A 387 -17.86 -3.50 21.38
CA ARG A 387 -18.01 -4.83 20.75
C ARG A 387 -18.13 -4.73 19.22
N PHE A 388 -18.84 -3.72 18.74
CA PHE A 388 -18.96 -3.48 17.30
C PHE A 388 -17.59 -3.14 16.69
N LEU A 389 -16.84 -2.21 17.29
CA LEU A 389 -15.50 -1.86 16.83
C LEU A 389 -14.54 -3.05 16.89
N MET A 390 -14.61 -3.88 17.94
CA MET A 390 -13.82 -5.11 18.04
C MET A 390 -14.13 -6.09 16.90
N LYS A 391 -15.41 -6.34 16.61
CA LYS A 391 -15.80 -7.17 15.47
C LYS A 391 -15.19 -6.64 14.16
N ARG A 392 -15.25 -5.32 13.93
CA ARG A 392 -14.67 -4.67 12.75
C ARG A 392 -13.14 -4.81 12.69
N ALA A 393 -12.47 -4.59 13.82
CA ALA A 393 -11.03 -4.74 13.96
C ALA A 393 -10.57 -6.17 13.66
N MET A 394 -11.28 -7.19 14.18
CA MET A 394 -10.99 -8.60 13.91
C MET A 394 -11.07 -8.95 12.42
N ILE A 395 -12.08 -8.42 11.70
CA ILE A 395 -12.25 -8.62 10.25
C ILE A 395 -11.03 -8.06 9.50
N ILE A 396 -10.60 -6.84 9.83
CA ILE A 396 -9.43 -6.22 9.20
C ILE A 396 -8.18 -7.06 9.46
N ALA A 397 -7.92 -7.42 10.72
CA ALA A 397 -6.76 -8.22 11.09
C ALA A 397 -6.75 -9.57 10.37
N GLN A 398 -7.90 -10.25 10.26
CA GLN A 398 -8.03 -11.51 9.56
C GLN A 398 -7.61 -11.41 8.09
N VAL A 399 -7.95 -10.32 7.40
CA VAL A 399 -7.48 -10.08 6.02
C VAL A 399 -5.97 -9.86 5.99
N ILE A 400 -5.41 -9.04 6.89
CA ILE A 400 -3.95 -8.83 6.98
C ILE A 400 -3.21 -10.15 7.20
N HIS A 401 -3.72 -11.02 8.08
CA HIS A 401 -3.19 -12.37 8.30
C HIS A 401 -3.27 -13.27 7.05
N GLN A 402 -4.38 -13.22 6.30
CA GLN A 402 -4.53 -14.00 5.06
C GLN A 402 -3.55 -13.52 3.98
N LEU A 403 -3.32 -12.20 3.89
CA LEU A 403 -2.35 -11.61 2.98
C LEU A 403 -0.91 -12.01 3.34
N ASP A 404 -0.56 -12.08 4.63
CA ASP A 404 0.77 -12.52 5.08
C ASP A 404 1.00 -14.03 4.87
N SER A 405 -0.01 -14.86 5.17
CA SER A 405 0.09 -16.31 5.13
C SER A 405 0.01 -16.91 3.73
N GLY A 406 -0.55 -16.19 2.76
CA GLY A 406 -0.79 -16.81 1.47
C GLY A 406 0.42 -16.82 0.53
N HIS A 407 0.65 -18.03 0.00
CA HIS A 407 1.13 -18.29 -1.36
C HIS A 407 2.54 -17.85 -1.78
N ARG A 408 3.54 -17.92 -0.88
CA ARG A 408 4.90 -18.19 -1.38
C ARG A 408 5.01 -19.64 -1.88
N PRO A 409 5.82 -19.93 -2.92
CA PRO A 409 6.15 -21.29 -3.36
C PRO A 409 6.54 -22.23 -2.21
N ASN A 410 7.14 -21.65 -1.17
CA ASN A 410 7.70 -22.36 -0.01
C ASN A 410 6.90 -22.14 1.28
N GLN A 411 5.66 -21.63 1.21
CA GLN A 411 4.80 -21.32 2.38
C GLN A 411 5.44 -20.40 3.43
N LYS A 412 6.51 -19.67 3.08
CA LYS A 412 7.10 -18.67 3.98
C LYS A 412 6.20 -17.43 4.02
N PRO A 413 5.99 -16.80 5.19
CA PRO A 413 5.23 -15.56 5.31
C PRO A 413 5.91 -14.40 4.56
N PHE A 414 5.15 -13.36 4.28
CA PHE A 414 5.70 -12.08 3.82
C PHE A 414 6.31 -11.35 5.00
N GLU A 415 7.63 -11.45 5.16
CA GLU A 415 8.35 -10.78 6.26
C GLU A 415 8.08 -9.27 6.35
N MET A 416 7.62 -8.64 5.26
CA MET A 416 7.20 -7.23 5.22
C MET A 416 5.88 -6.95 5.95
N LEU A 417 4.95 -7.91 6.00
CA LEU A 417 3.65 -7.76 6.68
C LEU A 417 3.67 -8.24 8.13
N GLN A 418 4.67 -9.05 8.51
CA GLN A 418 4.84 -9.57 9.86
C GLN A 418 4.73 -8.50 10.96
N PRO A 419 5.32 -7.29 10.82
CA PRO A 419 5.11 -6.19 11.74
C PRO A 419 3.65 -5.79 11.93
N LEU A 420 2.89 -5.67 10.84
CA LEU A 420 1.47 -5.33 10.87
C LEU A 420 0.65 -6.43 11.53
N VAL A 421 0.95 -7.69 11.20
CA VAL A 421 0.31 -8.87 11.79
C VAL A 421 0.48 -8.89 13.31
N ARG A 422 1.72 -8.84 13.81
CA ARG A 422 2.01 -8.89 15.25
C ARG A 422 1.38 -7.73 16.02
N THR A 423 1.43 -6.55 15.41
CA THR A 423 0.83 -5.34 16.00
C THR A 423 -0.70 -5.46 16.05
N SER A 424 -1.30 -6.01 14.99
CA SER A 424 -2.74 -6.28 14.94
C SER A 424 -3.18 -7.26 16.04
N GLU A 425 -2.43 -8.35 16.24
CA GLU A 425 -2.71 -9.32 17.31
C GLU A 425 -2.66 -8.68 18.71
N ALA A 426 -1.66 -7.84 18.95
CA ALA A 426 -1.53 -7.11 20.21
C ALA A 426 -2.69 -6.13 20.44
N MET A 427 -3.09 -5.38 19.41
CA MET A 427 -4.27 -4.51 19.47
C MET A 427 -5.54 -5.27 19.81
N LEU A 428 -5.79 -6.41 19.15
CA LEU A 428 -6.98 -7.23 19.42
C LEU A 428 -6.97 -7.82 20.84
N GLN A 429 -5.81 -8.21 21.37
CA GLN A 429 -5.69 -8.68 22.75
C GLN A 429 -6.08 -7.59 23.75
N GLU A 430 -5.62 -6.35 23.53
CA GLU A 430 -5.99 -5.21 24.35
C GLU A 430 -7.51 -4.92 24.27
N MET A 431 -8.09 -4.98 23.06
CA MET A 431 -9.55 -4.79 22.87
C MET A 431 -10.39 -5.87 23.57
N ASN A 432 -9.95 -7.14 23.55
CA ASN A 432 -10.64 -8.23 24.24
C ASN A 432 -10.70 -7.99 25.75
N LYS A 433 -9.61 -7.52 26.35
CA LYS A 433 -9.55 -7.18 27.79
C LYS A 433 -10.53 -6.06 28.14
N MET A 434 -10.65 -5.04 27.29
CA MET A 434 -11.59 -3.92 27.50
C MET A 434 -13.06 -4.35 27.49
N ILE A 435 -13.41 -5.40 26.75
CA ILE A 435 -14.78 -5.95 26.70
C ILE A 435 -15.09 -6.85 27.91
N GLY A 436 -14.07 -7.27 28.66
CA GLY A 436 -14.19 -8.19 29.79
C GLY A 436 -14.33 -9.65 29.37
N GLU A 437 -14.06 -9.96 28.09
CA GLU A 437 -13.92 -11.34 27.63
C GLU A 437 -12.51 -11.80 28.01
N ARG A 438 -12.41 -12.63 29.06
CA ARG A 438 -11.15 -13.31 29.38
C ARG A 438 -10.82 -14.27 28.25
N ASP A 439 -9.88 -13.88 27.41
CA ASP A 439 -9.21 -14.82 26.53
C ASP A 439 -8.12 -15.52 27.36
N ASP A 440 -8.37 -16.77 27.76
CA ASP A 440 -7.39 -17.59 28.48
C ASP A 440 -6.25 -18.07 27.55
N ARG A 441 -6.25 -17.67 26.27
CA ARG A 441 -5.13 -17.95 25.37
C ARG A 441 -3.89 -17.20 25.84
N PRO A 442 -2.77 -17.88 26.07
CA PRO A 442 -1.52 -17.20 26.35
C PRO A 442 -1.19 -16.28 25.17
N SER A 443 -0.85 -15.03 25.48
CA SER A 443 -0.37 -14.09 24.47
C SER A 443 0.80 -14.74 23.72
N PRO A 444 0.88 -14.65 22.38
CA PRO A 444 2.05 -15.15 21.65
C PRO A 444 3.36 -14.47 22.11
N PHE A 445 3.26 -13.39 22.88
CA PHE A 445 4.38 -12.66 23.48
C PHE A 445 4.67 -13.06 24.94
N SER A 446 3.84 -13.87 25.62
CA SER A 446 4.01 -14.17 27.05
C SER A 446 5.20 -15.07 27.39
N GLU A 447 5.77 -15.78 26.42
CA GLU A 447 6.95 -16.65 26.63
C GLU A 447 8.29 -15.93 26.40
N GLN A 448 8.30 -14.67 25.93
CA GLN A 448 9.54 -13.93 25.70
C GLN A 448 9.96 -13.22 26.99
N SER A 449 10.81 -13.85 27.80
CA SER A 449 11.26 -13.38 29.13
C SER A 449 12.15 -12.12 29.14
N ASN A 450 12.22 -11.37 28.03
CA ASN A 450 12.87 -10.06 27.91
C ASN A 450 11.91 -9.08 27.21
N LEU A 451 10.81 -8.72 27.89
CA LEU A 451 9.76 -7.83 27.36
C LEU A 451 10.17 -6.35 27.32
N ASP A 452 11.28 -5.97 27.96
CA ASP A 452 11.68 -4.56 28.09
C ASP A 452 12.04 -3.87 26.76
N ASP A 453 12.07 -4.58 25.61
CA ASP A 453 12.31 -3.98 24.29
C ASP A 453 11.66 -4.78 23.13
N LEU A 454 10.35 -5.11 23.18
CA LEU A 454 9.67 -5.64 22.00
C LEU A 454 9.41 -4.53 20.96
N ILE A 455 10.49 -4.17 20.26
CA ILE A 455 10.46 -3.23 19.14
C ILE A 455 10.09 -3.97 17.86
N VAL A 456 8.89 -3.71 17.35
CA VAL A 456 8.41 -4.24 16.08
C VAL A 456 9.13 -3.52 14.95
N SER A 457 10.05 -4.25 14.29
CA SER A 457 10.84 -3.77 13.15
C SER A 457 10.81 -4.76 12.00
N MET A 458 11.17 -4.31 10.79
CA MET A 458 11.44 -5.19 9.66
C MET A 458 12.89 -5.66 9.69
N LYS A 459 13.09 -6.96 9.51
CA LYS A 459 14.42 -7.54 9.31
C LYS A 459 14.77 -7.50 7.82
N VAL A 460 15.96 -7.01 7.49
CA VAL A 460 16.47 -7.09 6.11
C VAL A 460 16.91 -8.52 5.83
N LEU A 461 16.36 -9.10 4.79
CA LEU A 461 16.78 -10.40 4.30
C LEU A 461 18.22 -10.32 3.76
N SER A 462 19.07 -11.23 4.23
CA SER A 462 20.37 -11.43 3.61
C SER A 462 20.19 -12.08 2.24
N VAL A 463 20.70 -11.41 1.20
CA VAL A 463 20.73 -11.98 -0.14
C VAL A 463 22.00 -12.82 -0.26
N GLY A 464 21.88 -14.13 -0.05
CA GLY A 464 22.99 -15.09 -0.11
C GLY A 464 23.72 -15.29 1.23
N LYS A 465 25.05 -15.50 1.19
CA LYS A 465 25.88 -15.77 2.38
C LYS A 465 26.37 -14.52 3.11
N VAL A 466 26.00 -13.33 2.64
CA VAL A 466 26.42 -12.07 3.26
C VAL A 466 25.37 -11.68 4.29
N GLU A 467 25.64 -11.99 5.55
CA GLU A 467 24.88 -11.43 6.65
C GLU A 467 25.11 -9.92 6.66
N VAL A 468 24.04 -9.15 6.48
CA VAL A 468 24.06 -7.70 6.72
C VAL A 468 23.94 -7.52 8.24
N PRO A 469 24.94 -6.95 8.92
CA PRO A 469 24.88 -6.76 10.37
C PRO A 469 23.66 -5.90 10.75
N ASP A 470 22.77 -6.49 11.54
CA ASP A 470 21.62 -5.91 12.27
C ASP A 470 20.98 -4.62 11.69
N SER A 471 20.69 -4.59 10.39
CA SER A 471 19.98 -3.46 9.79
C SER A 471 18.49 -3.59 10.04
N ARG A 472 18.00 -3.04 11.15
CA ARG A 472 16.56 -2.87 11.41
C ARG A 472 15.99 -1.82 10.46
N GLN A 473 14.84 -2.12 9.87
CA GLN A 473 14.09 -1.18 9.03
C GLN A 473 12.76 -0.81 9.65
N GLU A 474 12.35 0.43 9.42
CA GLU A 474 11.01 0.91 9.73
C GLU A 474 9.98 0.04 9.00
N PRO A 475 9.02 -0.57 9.72
CA PRO A 475 7.97 -1.30 9.05
C PRO A 475 7.06 -0.39 8.24
N TRP A 476 6.52 -0.94 7.15
CA TRP A 476 5.66 -0.18 6.26
C TRP A 476 4.37 0.23 6.97
N SER A 477 4.22 1.53 7.15
CA SER A 477 3.03 2.14 7.74
C SER A 477 2.86 3.54 7.19
N HIS A 478 1.62 4.05 7.17
CA HIS A 478 1.39 5.44 6.80
C HIS A 478 1.93 6.38 7.89
N LEU A 479 1.46 6.28 9.13
CA LEU A 479 1.95 7.08 10.26
C LEU A 479 2.69 6.27 11.34
N GLY A 480 2.68 4.94 11.27
CA GLY A 480 3.18 4.08 12.36
C GLY A 480 2.21 4.05 13.54
N MET A 481 2.75 4.00 14.75
CA MET A 481 2.00 4.12 16.00
C MET A 481 2.12 5.52 16.63
N MET A 482 2.90 6.42 16.02
CA MET A 482 3.10 7.79 16.47
C MET A 482 3.46 7.88 17.96
N GLY A 483 4.42 7.07 18.41
CA GLY A 483 4.93 7.03 19.77
C GLY A 483 4.09 6.24 20.78
N VAL A 484 2.90 5.78 20.38
CA VAL A 484 2.01 5.02 21.25
C VAL A 484 2.52 3.61 21.49
N GLU A 485 2.53 3.20 22.76
CA GLU A 485 2.90 1.86 23.20
C GLU A 485 1.64 1.00 23.40
N LEU A 486 1.65 -0.21 22.82
CA LEU A 486 0.60 -1.19 23.06
C LEU A 486 0.83 -1.89 24.39
N GLU A 487 -0.20 -2.54 24.91
CA GLU A 487 -0.04 -3.36 26.11
C GLU A 487 1.10 -4.40 25.95
N GLY A 488 1.88 -4.58 27.03
CA GLY A 488 3.02 -5.51 27.04
C GLY A 488 4.34 -4.91 26.54
N GLY A 489 4.46 -3.59 26.46
CA GLY A 489 5.72 -2.93 26.10
C GLY A 489 6.00 -2.86 24.61
N ILE A 490 5.01 -3.20 23.77
CA ILE A 490 5.23 -3.34 22.33
C ILE A 490 5.30 -1.95 21.69
N ARG A 491 6.45 -1.67 21.08
CA ARG A 491 6.74 -0.39 20.44
C ARG A 491 6.92 -0.55 18.95
N TRP A 492 6.46 0.42 18.20
CA TRP A 492 6.74 0.52 16.77
C TRP A 492 8.14 1.07 16.54
N TYR A 493 8.90 0.45 15.64
CA TYR A 493 10.17 1.01 15.18
C TYR A 493 9.90 1.98 14.02
N GLY A 494 10.00 3.27 14.28
CA GLY A 494 9.85 4.29 13.25
C GLY A 494 10.72 5.50 13.57
N ARG A 495 11.03 6.27 12.52
CA ARG A 495 11.96 7.41 12.65
C ARG A 495 11.47 8.46 13.65
N PHE A 496 10.16 8.67 13.70
CA PHE A 496 9.52 9.75 14.46
C PHE A 496 8.83 9.26 15.75
N GLU A 497 8.90 7.95 16.00
CA GLU A 497 8.19 7.34 17.12
C GLU A 497 8.71 7.81 18.48
N ILE A 498 9.99 8.19 18.56
CA ILE A 498 10.59 8.67 19.81
C ILE A 498 10.10 10.09 20.11
N GLU A 499 10.19 10.98 19.13
CA GLU A 499 9.79 12.39 19.24
C GLU A 499 8.30 12.50 19.58
N TRP A 500 7.44 11.73 18.90
CA TRP A 500 6.02 11.68 19.23
C TRP A 500 5.76 11.13 20.63
N ARG A 501 6.51 10.11 21.08
CA ARG A 501 6.37 9.57 22.44
C ARG A 501 6.75 10.59 23.50
N GLU A 502 7.87 11.28 23.32
CA GLU A 502 8.31 12.35 24.21
C GLU A 502 7.29 13.48 24.28
N PHE A 503 6.72 13.85 23.12
CA PHE A 503 5.63 14.81 23.04
C PHE A 503 4.43 14.37 23.87
N TRP A 504 3.93 13.15 23.71
CA TRP A 504 2.80 12.64 24.49
C TRP A 504 3.08 12.57 25.99
N ASN A 505 4.29 12.12 26.36
CA ASN A 505 4.70 12.07 27.76
C ASN A 505 4.73 13.48 28.37
N SER A 506 5.16 14.50 27.62
CA SER A 506 5.17 15.89 28.10
C SER A 506 3.76 16.42 28.43
N LEU A 507 2.72 15.96 27.73
CA LEU A 507 1.34 16.35 27.99
C LEU A 507 0.78 15.70 29.26
N SER A 508 1.15 14.45 29.52
CA SER A 508 0.73 13.73 30.74
C SER A 508 1.32 14.32 32.03
N LEU A 509 2.41 15.08 31.94
CA LEU A 509 3.06 15.75 33.07
C LEU A 509 2.45 17.11 33.42
N LEU A 510 1.42 17.55 32.69
CA LEU A 510 0.70 18.81 32.96
C LEU A 510 -0.40 18.68 34.02
N GLU A 511 -0.52 17.51 34.67
CA GLU A 511 -1.31 17.31 35.91
C GLU A 511 -0.60 17.89 37.14
#